data_AF-A0A651G128-F1
#
_entry.id   AF-A0A651G128-F1
#
_cell.length_a   1.000
_cell.length_b   1.000
_cell.length_c   1.000
_cell.angle_alpha   90.00
_cell.angle_beta   90.00
_cell.angle_gamma   90.00
#
_symmetry.space_group_name_H-M   'P 1'
#
loop_
_entity.id
_entity.type
_entity.pdbx_description
1 polymer ?
#
loop_
_entity_poly.entity_id
_entity_poly.type
_entity_poly.pdbx_seq_one_letter_code
_entity_poly.pdbx_strand_id
1 'polypeptide(L)'
;MVVLVGCCMNSHMRMNSSARKMEAIGDWLNADVQAYRDQTSSIKERVRFTVQILHGLALGPLIIMVCAMQVTSTQESSWHSQFYPQDWQPPQEGCFIEDTFIQDFSYAGYHRGERPLPQIEGPVFAVKGIDPSGQMDATVAIQAAIDNAVAAGGGVVQLPAGTFRLSVASNASTALHIHGSKVILRGKGAGETILVNHTVEMRERSVLLVSPPEDIDWLPKHPESVSITADLRHPSQEIPVAQTARFQVGDWVLLRADLSPALVDDLGMSDHWGSEEARLFLGGPLFYRQITAVDHEQLRIRIDAPTRWLLLTRDQARIEPAPQFLQEVGIEALSIGNLQHPQGDGWEEESWRSEENGAWHAHDAWLIHWRGVRDSWMRSVYSHRPQDNDLDVHMLANGVQLQLARGVTLLDVRMQRPQYGGGGGNGYAIRLSSAQECLVQDCHVAWNRHGFVFSGMQTSGNVIHGGSASFTRWQGAGSQRTNGQSSDHHMHLSQSNLIDGVTLDGDFFHASYRYHWGNPAHALTATQVVYWNLYGQRSNPDSDLTWVVQSGQFGHGYVIGTRGEVNGVRLDEHERTQPMDHLEGEGEGDRLVPQSLYNDQVQRRLGQ
;
A
#
# COMPACT_ATOMS: atom_id res chain seq x y z
N MET A 1 -47.32 62.69 -12.65
CA MET A 1 -46.21 62.06 -13.40
C MET A 1 -45.25 61.52 -12.33
N VAL A 2 -45.51 60.31 -11.80
CA VAL A 2 -44.86 59.03 -12.20
C VAL A 2 -43.40 59.06 -11.66
N VAL A 3 -42.94 58.21 -10.72
CA VAL A 3 -43.09 56.76 -10.52
C VAL A 3 -42.96 56.42 -9.03
N LEU A 4 -43.84 55.56 -8.51
CA LEU A 4 -43.73 54.91 -7.20
C LEU A 4 -44.29 53.48 -7.34
N VAL A 5 -43.63 52.60 -8.11
CA VAL A 5 -43.90 51.15 -8.17
C VAL A 5 -42.61 50.45 -8.64
N GLY A 6 -41.96 49.67 -7.77
CA GLY A 6 -40.70 49.02 -8.14
C GLY A 6 -40.12 48.10 -7.08
N CYS A 7 -40.95 47.37 -6.33
CA CYS A 7 -40.46 46.32 -5.43
C CYS A 7 -41.57 45.30 -5.16
N CYS A 8 -41.96 44.50 -6.18
CA CYS A 8 -42.80 43.31 -5.97
C CYS A 8 -42.80 42.26 -7.11
N MET A 9 -42.02 42.41 -8.19
CA MET A 9 -42.09 41.48 -9.34
C MET A 9 -40.97 40.44 -9.47
N ASN A 10 -39.95 40.44 -8.60
CA ASN A 10 -38.84 39.47 -8.70
C ASN A 10 -38.94 38.24 -7.78
N SER A 11 -39.90 38.20 -6.85
CA SER A 11 -40.14 37.05 -5.96
C SER A 11 -41.08 36.00 -6.58
N HIS A 12 -41.98 36.39 -7.50
CA HIS A 12 -42.90 35.46 -8.15
C HIS A 12 -42.29 34.65 -9.30
N MET A 13 -41.23 35.13 -9.97
CA MET A 13 -40.56 34.37 -11.03
C MET A 13 -39.63 33.26 -10.50
N ARG A 14 -39.06 33.43 -9.30
CA ARG A 14 -38.20 32.40 -8.66
C ARG A 14 -38.98 31.30 -7.93
N MET A 15 -40.21 31.56 -7.48
CA MET A 15 -41.07 30.51 -6.89
C MET A 15 -41.64 29.55 -7.94
N ASN A 16 -41.95 30.03 -9.16
CA ASN A 16 -42.50 29.19 -10.22
C ASN A 16 -41.49 28.23 -10.87
N SER A 17 -40.18 28.52 -10.82
CA SER A 17 -39.15 27.59 -11.34
C SER A 17 -38.79 26.49 -10.34
N SER A 18 -38.84 26.78 -9.04
CA SER A 18 -38.63 25.77 -7.98
C SER A 18 -39.81 24.81 -7.85
N ALA A 19 -41.06 25.28 -8.03
CA ALA A 19 -42.25 24.42 -8.04
C ALA A 19 -42.24 23.43 -9.21
N ARG A 20 -41.88 23.88 -10.42
CA ARG A 20 -41.73 23.00 -11.60
C ARG A 20 -40.59 22.00 -11.49
N LYS A 21 -39.51 22.33 -10.76
CA LYS A 21 -38.42 21.37 -10.47
C LYS A 21 -38.83 20.31 -9.44
N MET A 22 -39.70 20.64 -8.48
CA MET A 22 -40.21 19.67 -7.51
C MET A 22 -41.28 18.73 -8.11
N GLU A 23 -42.13 19.22 -9.02
CA GLU A 23 -43.04 18.36 -9.80
C GLU A 23 -42.26 17.37 -10.68
N ALA A 24 -41.21 17.83 -11.38
CA ALA A 24 -40.38 16.96 -12.20
C ALA A 24 -39.63 15.87 -11.41
N ILE A 25 -39.21 16.18 -10.17
CA ILE A 25 -38.60 15.20 -9.26
C ILE A 25 -39.64 14.20 -8.75
N GLY A 26 -40.86 14.65 -8.45
CA GLY A 26 -41.98 13.80 -8.05
C GLY A 26 -42.42 12.83 -9.16
N ASP A 27 -42.46 13.30 -10.40
CA ASP A 27 -42.80 12.48 -11.57
C ASP A 27 -41.70 11.44 -11.87
N TRP A 28 -40.42 11.80 -11.69
CA TRP A 28 -39.29 10.88 -11.82
C TRP A 28 -39.27 9.80 -10.73
N LEU A 29 -39.48 10.17 -9.46
CA LEU A 29 -39.59 9.23 -8.34
C LEU A 29 -40.78 8.27 -8.51
N ASN A 30 -41.91 8.75 -9.03
CA ASN A 30 -43.07 7.90 -9.31
C ASN A 30 -42.82 6.93 -10.47
N ALA A 31 -42.09 7.36 -11.51
CA ALA A 31 -41.70 6.49 -12.61
C ALA A 31 -40.74 5.37 -12.16
N ASP A 32 -39.77 5.68 -11.29
CA ASP A 32 -38.84 4.68 -10.75
C ASP A 32 -39.53 3.70 -9.78
N VAL A 33 -40.45 4.19 -8.94
CA VAL A 33 -41.25 3.31 -8.06
C VAL A 33 -42.17 2.39 -8.88
N GLN A 34 -42.72 2.89 -9.99
CA GLN A 34 -43.54 2.08 -10.89
C GLN A 34 -42.71 1.04 -11.65
N ALA A 35 -41.52 1.42 -12.15
CA ALA A 35 -40.58 0.49 -12.76
C ALA A 35 -40.13 -0.62 -11.78
N TYR A 36 -39.88 -0.27 -10.52
CA TYR A 36 -39.54 -1.24 -9.47
C TYR A 36 -40.72 -2.17 -9.13
N ARG A 37 -41.95 -1.67 -9.13
CA ARG A 37 -43.18 -2.48 -8.94
C ARG A 37 -43.44 -3.43 -10.11
N ASP A 38 -43.17 -3.00 -11.34
CA ASP A 38 -43.34 -3.82 -12.53
C ASP A 38 -42.27 -4.93 -12.58
N GLN A 39 -41.04 -4.64 -12.14
CA GLN A 39 -39.95 -5.63 -12.02
C GLN A 39 -40.22 -6.67 -10.91
N THR A 40 -40.76 -6.25 -9.76
CA THR A 40 -41.16 -7.19 -8.69
C THR A 40 -42.40 -8.01 -9.04
N SER A 41 -43.30 -7.49 -9.89
CA SER A 41 -44.45 -8.24 -10.42
C SER A 41 -44.01 -9.33 -11.40
N SER A 42 -43.06 -9.02 -12.30
CA SER A 42 -42.40 -9.97 -13.19
C SER A 42 -41.68 -11.11 -12.44
N ILE A 43 -41.02 -10.81 -11.32
CA ILE A 43 -40.38 -11.82 -10.47
C ILE A 43 -41.41 -12.70 -9.76
N LYS A 44 -42.52 -12.13 -9.26
CA LYS A 44 -43.60 -12.90 -8.63
C LYS A 44 -44.34 -13.80 -9.64
N GLU A 45 -44.49 -13.37 -10.89
CA GLU A 45 -45.06 -14.20 -11.96
C GLU A 45 -44.11 -15.32 -12.40
N ARG A 46 -42.80 -15.06 -12.48
CA ARG A 46 -41.78 -16.10 -12.77
C ARG A 46 -41.66 -17.13 -11.65
N VAL A 47 -41.78 -16.72 -10.38
CA VAL A 47 -41.82 -17.65 -9.23
C VAL A 47 -43.13 -18.44 -9.17
N ARG A 48 -44.27 -17.85 -9.57
CA ARG A 48 -45.54 -18.59 -9.71
C ARG A 48 -45.51 -19.60 -10.86
N PHE A 49 -44.84 -19.28 -11.97
CA PHE A 49 -44.70 -20.19 -13.11
C PHE A 49 -43.81 -21.40 -12.78
N THR A 50 -42.76 -21.22 -11.97
CA THR A 50 -41.88 -22.31 -11.51
C THR A 50 -42.54 -23.21 -10.45
N VAL A 51 -43.49 -22.68 -9.65
CA VAL A 51 -44.17 -23.45 -8.59
C VAL A 51 -45.42 -24.20 -9.09
N GLN A 52 -46.02 -23.81 -10.22
CA GLN A 52 -47.15 -24.55 -10.83
C GLN A 52 -46.75 -25.78 -11.67
N ILE A 53 -45.47 -25.95 -12.02
CA ILE A 53 -44.99 -27.10 -12.81
C ILE A 53 -44.69 -28.34 -11.93
N LEU A 54 -44.67 -28.20 -10.60
CA LEU A 54 -44.24 -29.26 -9.67
C LEU A 54 -45.36 -30.09 -8.99
N HIS A 55 -46.65 -29.92 -9.37
CA HIS A 55 -47.76 -30.61 -8.69
C HIS A 55 -48.78 -31.31 -9.61
N GLY A 56 -48.38 -31.88 -10.73
CA GLY A 56 -49.35 -32.64 -11.55
C GLY A 56 -48.75 -33.57 -12.58
N LEU A 57 -48.19 -34.71 -12.17
CA LEU A 57 -47.98 -35.85 -13.07
C LEU A 57 -48.23 -37.18 -12.35
N ALA A 58 -49.42 -37.75 -12.60
CA ALA A 58 -49.70 -39.15 -12.41
C ALA A 58 -50.23 -39.74 -13.74
N LEU A 59 -49.58 -40.82 -14.19
CA LEU A 59 -50.04 -41.88 -15.10
C LEU A 59 -50.18 -41.60 -16.61
N GLY A 60 -49.33 -42.29 -17.39
CA GLY A 60 -49.55 -42.63 -18.81
C GLY A 60 -48.24 -42.79 -19.60
N PRO A 61 -47.92 -43.97 -20.19
CA PRO A 61 -46.61 -44.21 -20.80
C PRO A 61 -46.57 -43.66 -22.22
N LEU A 62 -45.81 -42.58 -22.42
CA LEU A 62 -45.44 -42.11 -23.76
C LEU A 62 -43.92 -42.22 -23.90
N ILE A 63 -43.50 -42.96 -24.91
CA ILE A 63 -42.11 -43.14 -25.32
C ILE A 63 -41.53 -41.76 -25.64
N ILE A 64 -40.73 -41.20 -24.72
CA ILE A 64 -39.91 -40.01 -24.95
C ILE A 64 -38.49 -40.50 -25.17
N MET A 65 -38.05 -40.33 -26.41
CA MET A 65 -36.67 -40.44 -26.84
C MET A 65 -35.82 -39.47 -26.00
N VAL A 66 -35.07 -40.01 -25.04
CA VAL A 66 -34.11 -39.23 -24.25
C VAL A 66 -32.94 -38.89 -25.17
N CYS A 67 -33.00 -37.71 -25.80
CA CYS A 67 -31.78 -37.05 -26.22
C CYS A 67 -31.01 -36.70 -24.96
N ALA A 68 -30.06 -37.55 -24.60
CA ALA A 68 -29.04 -37.24 -23.61
C ALA A 68 -28.27 -36.02 -24.12
N MET A 69 -28.69 -34.82 -23.71
CA MET A 69 -27.81 -33.66 -23.69
C MET A 69 -26.73 -34.01 -22.67
N GLN A 70 -25.65 -34.62 -23.16
CA GLN A 70 -24.37 -34.59 -22.48
C GLN A 70 -24.00 -33.11 -22.38
N VAL A 71 -24.35 -32.49 -21.25
CA VAL A 71 -23.64 -31.30 -20.79
C VAL A 71 -22.24 -31.81 -20.49
N THR A 72 -21.38 -31.83 -21.51
CA THR A 72 -19.95 -31.86 -21.29
C THR A 72 -19.64 -30.58 -20.54
N SER A 73 -19.54 -30.67 -19.21
CA SER A 73 -18.77 -29.68 -18.47
C SER A 73 -17.38 -29.72 -19.10
N THR A 74 -17.06 -28.76 -19.95
CA THR A 74 -15.67 -28.48 -20.29
C THR A 74 -15.03 -28.11 -18.97
N GLN A 75 -14.37 -29.09 -18.36
CA GLN A 75 -13.49 -28.85 -17.23
C GLN A 75 -12.34 -28.05 -17.81
N GLU A 76 -12.49 -26.72 -17.84
CA GLU A 76 -11.44 -25.85 -18.36
C GLU A 76 -10.18 -26.12 -17.54
N SER A 77 -9.10 -26.51 -18.23
CA SER A 77 -7.88 -26.94 -17.57
C SER A 77 -7.23 -25.78 -16.84
N SER A 78 -6.88 -26.02 -15.57
CA SER A 78 -5.96 -25.16 -14.82
C SER A 78 -4.61 -25.08 -15.52
N TRP A 79 -3.89 -23.98 -15.32
CA TRP A 79 -2.57 -23.76 -15.92
C TRP A 79 -1.57 -23.23 -14.88
N HIS A 80 -0.29 -23.53 -15.11
CA HIS A 80 0.83 -22.96 -14.36
C HIS A 80 1.58 -21.98 -15.25
N SER A 81 2.09 -20.91 -14.65
CA SER A 81 2.98 -19.98 -15.34
C SER A 81 4.26 -20.68 -15.82
N GLN A 82 4.82 -20.26 -16.96
CA GLN A 82 6.13 -20.79 -17.40
C GLN A 82 7.26 -20.39 -16.44
N PHE A 83 7.08 -19.28 -15.70
CA PHE A 83 8.02 -18.77 -14.70
C PHE A 83 7.79 -19.35 -13.31
N TYR A 84 6.68 -20.05 -13.10
CA TYR A 84 6.32 -20.73 -11.84
C TYR A 84 5.67 -22.09 -12.12
N PRO A 85 6.43 -23.04 -12.72
CA PRO A 85 5.92 -24.38 -12.98
C PRO A 85 5.62 -25.13 -11.67
N GLN A 86 4.90 -26.25 -11.76
CA GLN A 86 4.48 -27.02 -10.59
C GLN A 86 5.65 -27.42 -9.67
N ASP A 87 6.79 -27.75 -10.24
CA ASP A 87 8.04 -28.15 -9.57
C ASP A 87 9.00 -26.99 -9.31
N TRP A 88 8.53 -25.73 -9.44
CA TRP A 88 9.33 -24.52 -9.22
C TRP A 88 10.15 -24.61 -7.93
N GLN A 89 11.40 -24.17 -8.06
CA GLN A 89 12.35 -23.99 -6.97
C GLN A 89 12.80 -22.54 -6.94
N PRO A 90 13.13 -21.99 -5.76
CA PRO A 90 13.74 -20.67 -5.67
C PRO A 90 14.98 -20.57 -6.58
N PRO A 91 15.11 -19.50 -7.40
CA PRO A 91 16.24 -19.34 -8.30
C PRO A 91 17.56 -19.25 -7.51
N GLN A 92 18.52 -20.10 -7.86
CA GLN A 92 19.87 -20.13 -7.27
C GLN A 92 20.96 -19.68 -8.25
N GLU A 93 20.62 -19.52 -9.52
CA GLU A 93 21.49 -19.11 -10.63
C GLU A 93 20.77 -18.10 -11.52
N GLY A 94 21.44 -17.63 -12.57
CA GLY A 94 20.93 -16.65 -13.52
C GLY A 94 21.42 -15.22 -13.28
N CYS A 95 20.81 -14.26 -13.94
CA CYS A 95 21.12 -12.84 -13.85
C CYS A 95 19.84 -12.02 -13.86
N PHE A 96 19.67 -11.10 -12.88
CA PHE A 96 18.49 -10.22 -12.78
C PHE A 96 18.21 -9.39 -14.05
N ILE A 97 19.22 -9.18 -14.90
CA ILE A 97 19.12 -8.33 -16.10
C ILE A 97 18.95 -9.15 -17.38
N GLU A 98 19.50 -10.36 -17.43
CA GLU A 98 19.60 -11.16 -18.67
C GLU A 98 18.63 -12.33 -18.68
N ASP A 99 18.26 -12.85 -17.50
CA ASP A 99 17.44 -14.03 -17.34
C ASP A 99 16.05 -13.71 -16.77
N THR A 100 15.11 -14.61 -17.06
CA THR A 100 13.72 -14.49 -16.63
C THR A 100 13.40 -15.50 -15.54
N PHE A 101 13.00 -15.01 -14.37
CA PHE A 101 12.59 -15.86 -13.25
C PHE A 101 11.70 -15.09 -12.27
N ILE A 102 10.81 -15.82 -11.60
CA ILE A 102 10.10 -15.30 -10.43
C ILE A 102 10.94 -15.56 -9.18
N GLN A 103 11.13 -14.51 -8.37
CA GLN A 103 11.87 -14.59 -7.11
C GLN A 103 11.02 -15.19 -5.98
N ASP A 104 11.67 -15.63 -4.91
CA ASP A 104 11.01 -16.14 -3.70
C ASP A 104 10.57 -14.99 -2.78
N PHE A 105 9.28 -14.65 -2.78
CA PHE A 105 8.68 -13.59 -1.94
C PHE A 105 8.22 -14.09 -0.56
N SER A 106 8.42 -15.36 -0.24
CA SER A 106 7.95 -15.96 1.02
C SER A 106 8.61 -15.40 2.28
N TYR A 107 9.64 -14.56 2.13
CA TYR A 107 10.35 -13.89 3.21
C TYR A 107 9.64 -12.62 3.72
N ALA A 108 8.56 -12.19 3.07
CA ALA A 108 7.83 -11.00 3.47
C ALA A 108 6.99 -11.21 4.74
N GLY A 109 6.92 -10.16 5.57
CA GLY A 109 6.08 -10.07 6.76
C GLY A 109 6.82 -10.35 8.07
N TYR A 110 6.05 -10.27 9.15
CA TYR A 110 6.51 -10.47 10.53
C TYR A 110 7.29 -11.78 10.68
N HIS A 111 8.55 -11.68 11.12
CA HIS A 111 9.50 -12.81 11.21
C HIS A 111 9.50 -13.67 9.94
N ARG A 112 9.48 -13.03 8.77
CA ARG A 112 9.47 -13.69 7.46
C ARG A 112 8.30 -14.67 7.27
N GLY A 113 7.15 -14.45 7.92
CA GLY A 113 6.03 -15.40 7.87
C GLY A 113 6.28 -16.74 8.60
N GLU A 114 7.41 -16.90 9.29
CA GLU A 114 7.72 -18.10 10.08
C GLU A 114 6.94 -18.15 11.40
N ARG A 115 6.34 -17.03 11.79
CA ARG A 115 5.57 -16.89 13.02
C ARG A 115 4.27 -16.13 12.75
N PRO A 116 3.15 -16.53 13.38
CA PRO A 116 1.93 -15.73 13.35
C PRO A 116 2.16 -14.42 14.12
N LEU A 117 1.33 -13.41 13.83
CA LEU A 117 1.30 -12.18 14.63
C LEU A 117 0.96 -12.52 16.09
N PRO A 118 1.71 -11.98 17.07
CA PRO A 118 1.57 -12.39 18.45
C PRO A 118 0.28 -11.85 19.09
N GLN A 119 -0.15 -12.53 20.15
CA GLN A 119 -1.17 -12.04 21.09
C GLN A 119 -0.46 -11.71 22.41
N ILE A 120 -0.04 -10.46 22.57
CA ILE A 120 0.69 -10.02 23.78
C ILE A 120 -0.33 -9.64 24.87
N GLU A 121 -0.30 -10.31 26.01
CA GLU A 121 -1.27 -10.06 27.10
C GLU A 121 -0.77 -9.06 28.16
N GLY A 122 0.55 -8.83 28.28
CA GLY A 122 1.08 -7.88 29.26
C GLY A 122 2.61 -7.77 29.26
N PRO A 123 3.20 -6.94 30.14
CA PRO A 123 2.52 -6.12 31.15
C PRO A 123 1.59 -5.05 30.54
N VAL A 124 0.50 -4.71 31.25
CA VAL A 124 -0.53 -3.78 30.74
C VAL A 124 -0.41 -2.41 31.39
N PHE A 125 -0.28 -1.38 30.54
CA PHE A 125 -0.29 0.04 30.88
C PHE A 125 -1.64 0.63 30.47
N ALA A 126 -2.65 0.44 31.31
CA ALA A 126 -3.99 0.97 31.04
C ALA A 126 -4.00 2.50 31.13
N VAL A 127 -4.46 3.17 30.09
CA VAL A 127 -4.63 4.63 30.09
C VAL A 127 -5.90 4.97 30.88
N LYS A 128 -5.75 5.77 31.94
CA LYS A 128 -6.84 6.11 32.89
C LYS A 128 -7.03 7.62 32.98
N GLY A 129 -8.23 8.04 33.38
CA GLY A 129 -8.54 9.45 33.63
C GLY A 129 -8.62 10.33 32.38
N ILE A 130 -8.71 9.71 31.19
CA ILE A 130 -8.91 10.40 29.91
C ILE A 130 -10.40 10.54 29.61
N ASP A 131 -10.76 11.60 28.89
CA ASP A 131 -12.15 11.88 28.49
C ASP A 131 -12.53 11.06 27.25
N PRO A 132 -13.50 10.14 27.35
CA PRO A 132 -13.93 9.31 26.21
C PRO A 132 -14.85 10.06 25.22
N SER A 133 -15.20 11.32 25.49
CA SER A 133 -16.02 12.14 24.58
C SER A 133 -15.21 13.01 23.61
N GLY A 134 -13.89 13.11 23.80
CA GLY A 134 -13.00 13.90 22.96
C GLY A 134 -13.01 15.41 23.23
N GLN A 135 -13.65 15.86 24.32
CA GLN A 135 -13.68 17.29 24.68
C GLN A 135 -12.37 17.74 25.34
N MET A 136 -11.78 16.89 26.18
CA MET A 136 -10.47 17.12 26.78
C MET A 136 -9.36 16.39 26.03
N ASP A 137 -8.20 17.04 25.94
CA ASP A 137 -7.01 16.48 25.30
C ASP A 137 -6.45 15.29 26.09
N ALA A 138 -6.24 14.17 25.42
CA ALA A 138 -5.75 12.92 25.99
C ALA A 138 -4.26 12.65 25.67
N THR A 139 -3.59 13.54 24.91
CA THR A 139 -2.25 13.32 24.35
C THR A 139 -1.23 12.99 25.44
N VAL A 140 -1.17 13.82 26.49
CA VAL A 140 -0.20 13.66 27.59
C VAL A 140 -0.41 12.34 28.34
N ALA A 141 -1.67 11.95 28.58
CA ALA A 141 -1.98 10.74 29.33
C ALA A 141 -1.66 9.47 28.52
N ILE A 142 -1.93 9.48 27.21
CA ILE A 142 -1.61 8.37 26.32
C ILE A 142 -0.09 8.27 26.13
N GLN A 143 0.60 9.39 25.90
CA GLN A 143 2.06 9.40 25.77
C GLN A 143 2.73 8.92 27.06
N ALA A 144 2.28 9.36 28.24
CA ALA A 144 2.84 8.87 29.50
C ALA A 144 2.69 7.35 29.68
N ALA A 145 1.60 6.75 29.18
CA ALA A 145 1.44 5.30 29.19
C ALA A 145 2.40 4.59 28.23
N ILE A 146 2.64 5.17 27.05
CA ILE A 146 3.69 4.72 26.11
C ILE A 146 5.07 4.79 26.78
N ASP A 147 5.41 5.92 27.39
CA ASP A 147 6.71 6.12 28.05
C ASP A 147 6.91 5.12 29.19
N ASN A 148 5.87 4.85 29.99
CA ASN A 148 5.91 3.85 31.04
C ASN A 148 6.12 2.43 30.48
N ALA A 149 5.49 2.09 29.34
CA ALA A 149 5.72 0.81 28.67
C ALA A 149 7.15 0.70 28.14
N VAL A 150 7.69 1.75 27.53
CA VAL A 150 9.09 1.81 27.08
C VAL A 150 10.05 1.63 28.26
N ALA A 151 9.84 2.38 29.36
CA ALA A 151 10.68 2.31 30.55
C ALA A 151 10.67 0.93 31.22
N ALA A 152 9.58 0.17 31.06
CA ALA A 152 9.47 -1.21 31.54
C ALA A 152 10.07 -2.26 30.58
N GLY A 153 10.62 -1.84 29.43
CA GLY A 153 11.18 -2.73 28.40
C GLY A 153 10.14 -3.32 27.44
N GLY A 154 8.92 -2.78 27.43
CA GLY A 154 7.80 -3.21 26.59
C GLY A 154 6.51 -3.41 27.39
N GLY A 155 5.40 -3.53 26.66
CA GLY A 155 4.09 -3.81 27.23
C GLY A 155 2.94 -3.32 26.36
N VAL A 156 1.73 -3.60 26.81
CA VAL A 156 0.48 -3.23 26.15
C VAL A 156 -0.05 -1.93 26.74
N VAL A 157 0.02 -0.85 25.98
CA VAL A 157 -0.69 0.40 26.26
C VAL A 157 -2.15 0.20 25.85
N GLN A 158 -3.01 -0.07 26.84
CA GLN A 158 -4.41 -0.39 26.61
C GLN A 158 -5.27 0.86 26.71
N LEU A 159 -5.87 1.24 25.59
CA LEU A 159 -6.89 2.29 25.50
C LEU A 159 -8.29 1.68 25.76
N PRO A 160 -9.18 2.40 26.48
CA PRO A 160 -10.58 2.04 26.56
C PRO A 160 -11.34 2.40 25.28
N ALA A 161 -12.61 2.03 25.20
CA ALA A 161 -13.52 2.54 24.17
C ALA A 161 -13.81 4.02 24.42
N GLY A 162 -14.00 4.79 23.36
CA GLY A 162 -14.22 6.24 23.39
C GLY A 162 -13.52 6.94 22.24
N THR A 163 -13.83 8.23 22.11
CA THR A 163 -13.15 9.15 21.19
C THR A 163 -12.18 10.02 22.00
N PHE A 164 -10.91 10.03 21.63
CA PHE A 164 -9.85 10.70 22.36
C PHE A 164 -9.21 11.76 21.48
N ARG A 165 -9.28 13.01 21.94
CA ARG A 165 -8.64 14.14 21.29
C ARG A 165 -7.13 14.07 21.50
N LEU A 166 -6.41 14.25 20.40
CA LEU A 166 -4.97 14.43 20.34
C LEU A 166 -4.66 15.84 19.80
N SER A 167 -3.56 16.41 20.24
CA SER A 167 -3.02 17.66 19.69
C SER A 167 -1.50 17.55 19.56
N VAL A 168 -0.97 18.05 18.44
CA VAL A 168 0.47 18.24 18.27
C VAL A 168 0.86 19.60 18.86
N ALA A 169 1.81 19.61 19.79
CA ALA A 169 2.36 20.85 20.35
C ALA A 169 3.10 21.66 19.28
N SER A 170 3.14 22.99 19.40
CA SER A 170 3.71 23.88 18.38
C SER A 170 5.18 23.61 18.06
N ASN A 171 5.95 23.10 19.03
CA ASN A 171 7.35 22.74 18.91
C ASN A 171 7.59 21.22 18.73
N ALA A 172 6.54 20.44 18.51
CA ALA A 172 6.62 19.00 18.28
C ALA A 172 6.32 18.65 16.83
N SER A 173 6.88 17.54 16.36
CA SER A 173 6.60 16.95 15.05
C SER A 173 5.51 15.86 15.10
N THR A 174 5.07 15.47 16.30
CA THR A 174 4.06 14.42 16.49
C THR A 174 3.20 14.59 17.74
N ALA A 175 2.01 13.99 17.76
CA ALA A 175 1.16 13.94 18.96
C ALA A 175 1.58 12.77 19.86
N LEU A 176 1.81 11.59 19.29
CA LEU A 176 2.21 10.38 20.01
C LEU A 176 3.47 9.77 19.40
N HIS A 177 4.45 9.42 20.23
CA HIS A 177 5.72 8.83 19.81
C HIS A 177 5.98 7.51 20.54
N ILE A 178 5.89 6.40 19.80
CA ILE A 178 6.37 5.09 20.27
C ILE A 178 7.86 4.99 19.92
N HIS A 179 8.71 5.12 20.94
CA HIS A 179 10.16 5.23 20.79
C HIS A 179 10.95 4.05 21.37
N GLY A 180 10.26 2.95 21.67
CA GLY A 180 10.87 1.73 22.21
C GLY A 180 10.30 0.47 21.58
N SER A 181 11.11 -0.59 21.58
CA SER A 181 10.71 -1.92 21.13
C SER A 181 9.68 -2.55 22.08
N LYS A 182 8.92 -3.55 21.60
CA LYS A 182 7.97 -4.34 22.40
C LYS A 182 6.83 -3.53 23.00
N VAL A 183 6.50 -2.37 22.44
CA VAL A 183 5.37 -1.53 22.86
C VAL A 183 4.20 -1.79 21.93
N ILE A 184 3.04 -2.07 22.51
CA ILE A 184 1.81 -2.34 21.77
C ILE A 184 0.78 -1.27 22.16
N LEU A 185 0.37 -0.43 21.21
CA LEU A 185 -0.77 0.47 21.37
C LEU A 185 -2.05 -0.26 20.94
N ARG A 186 -2.93 -0.55 21.90
CA ARG A 186 -4.12 -1.39 21.68
C ARG A 186 -5.40 -0.69 22.11
N GLY A 187 -6.35 -0.56 21.19
CA GLY A 187 -7.72 -0.14 21.48
C GLY A 187 -8.66 -1.30 21.84
N LYS A 188 -9.96 -1.02 21.85
CA LYS A 188 -11.02 -2.03 22.05
C LYS A 188 -11.58 -2.60 20.76
N GLY A 189 -11.34 -1.94 19.63
CA GLY A 189 -11.87 -2.27 18.32
C GLY A 189 -11.78 -1.05 17.41
N ALA A 190 -11.60 -1.28 16.11
CA ALA A 190 -11.76 -0.21 15.14
C ALA A 190 -13.20 0.32 15.17
N GLY A 191 -13.38 1.64 15.26
CA GLY A 191 -14.67 2.28 15.52
C GLY A 191 -15.12 2.30 16.99
N GLU A 192 -14.45 1.59 17.90
CA GLU A 192 -14.73 1.62 19.35
C GLU A 192 -13.74 2.51 20.12
N THR A 193 -12.46 2.39 19.79
CA THR A 193 -11.42 3.32 20.26
C THR A 193 -11.03 4.21 19.10
N ILE A 194 -11.25 5.51 19.20
CA ILE A 194 -11.02 6.47 18.13
C ILE A 194 -10.04 7.54 18.61
N LEU A 195 -8.93 7.71 17.92
CA LEU A 195 -7.96 8.79 18.14
C LEU A 195 -8.21 9.89 17.11
N VAL A 196 -8.49 11.12 17.55
CA VAL A 196 -8.74 12.25 16.65
C VAL A 196 -7.71 13.34 16.90
N ASN A 197 -6.91 13.66 15.89
CA ASN A 197 -6.03 14.82 15.94
C ASN A 197 -6.82 16.11 15.66
N HIS A 198 -6.73 17.08 16.58
CA HIS A 198 -7.36 18.40 16.47
C HIS A 198 -6.39 19.49 16.01
N THR A 199 -5.09 19.18 15.83
CA THR A 199 -4.14 20.11 15.22
C THR A 199 -4.29 20.05 13.70
N VAL A 200 -4.61 21.19 13.06
CA VAL A 200 -4.74 21.29 11.59
C VAL A 200 -3.46 21.78 10.91
N GLU A 201 -2.56 22.39 11.69
CA GLU A 201 -1.21 22.81 11.30
C GLU A 201 -0.24 21.61 11.35
N MET A 202 -0.35 20.75 10.35
CA MET A 202 0.27 19.41 10.33
C MET A 202 1.35 19.24 9.26
N ARG A 203 1.85 20.35 8.71
CA ARG A 203 2.90 20.31 7.70
C ARG A 203 4.11 19.54 8.22
N GLU A 204 4.51 18.48 7.51
CA GLU A 204 5.67 17.63 7.85
C GLU A 204 5.57 17.03 9.28
N ARG A 205 4.34 16.70 9.71
CA ARG A 205 4.03 16.18 11.06
C ARG A 205 3.26 14.87 10.99
N SER A 206 3.34 14.09 12.06
CA SER A 206 2.63 12.80 12.18
C SER A 206 1.70 12.80 13.39
N VAL A 207 0.50 12.23 13.29
CA VAL A 207 -0.34 12.02 14.49
C VAL A 207 0.33 10.99 15.41
N LEU A 208 0.73 9.84 14.84
CA LEU A 208 1.47 8.79 15.55
C LEU A 208 2.77 8.48 14.82
N LEU A 209 3.90 8.67 15.50
CA LEU A 209 5.23 8.30 15.05
C LEU A 209 5.71 7.04 15.78
N VAL A 210 6.22 6.07 15.03
CA VAL A 210 6.98 4.93 15.55
C VAL A 210 8.40 5.04 15.04
N SER A 211 9.34 5.41 15.90
CA SER A 211 10.75 5.50 15.51
C SER A 211 11.67 5.40 16.70
N PRO A 212 12.92 4.95 16.53
CA PRO A 212 13.96 5.17 17.53
C PRO A 212 14.05 6.67 17.90
N PRO A 213 14.50 6.98 19.13
CA PRO A 213 14.66 8.37 19.58
C PRO A 213 15.77 9.10 18.85
N GLU A 214 16.74 8.36 18.30
CA GLU A 214 17.80 8.89 17.45
C GLU A 214 17.39 8.81 15.97
N ASP A 215 17.74 9.84 15.21
CA ASP A 215 17.52 9.85 13.77
C ASP A 215 18.36 8.76 13.10
N ILE A 216 17.71 8.00 12.22
CA ILE A 216 18.35 6.94 11.43
C ILE A 216 18.34 7.31 9.96
N ASP A 217 19.49 7.09 9.32
CA ASP A 217 19.70 7.16 7.88
C ASP A 217 20.55 5.98 7.41
N TRP A 218 20.22 5.43 6.25
CA TRP A 218 20.99 4.38 5.57
C TRP A 218 22.02 4.93 4.58
N LEU A 219 21.86 6.19 4.14
CA LEU A 219 22.63 6.71 3.03
C LEU A 219 24.12 6.94 3.34
N PRO A 220 24.51 7.54 4.49
CA PRO A 220 25.92 7.76 4.81
C PRO A 220 26.70 6.44 4.85
N LYS A 221 27.87 6.43 4.19
CA LYS A 221 28.77 5.27 4.23
C LYS A 221 29.30 5.05 5.64
N HIS A 222 29.24 3.82 6.12
CA HIS A 222 29.79 3.49 7.44
C HIS A 222 31.32 3.32 7.35
N PRO A 223 32.12 3.90 8.29
CA PRO A 223 33.59 3.84 8.23
C PRO A 223 34.15 2.41 8.33
N GLU A 224 33.33 1.49 8.81
CA GLU A 224 33.68 0.11 9.11
C GLU A 224 33.15 -0.90 8.08
N SER A 225 33.01 -0.47 6.82
CA SER A 225 32.54 -1.32 5.73
C SER A 225 33.52 -2.45 5.35
N VAL A 226 33.00 -3.62 4.99
CA VAL A 226 33.76 -4.74 4.42
C VAL A 226 33.31 -4.98 2.98
N SER A 227 34.22 -4.93 2.02
CA SER A 227 33.89 -5.19 0.61
C SER A 227 33.43 -6.63 0.39
N ILE A 228 32.46 -6.81 -0.51
CA ILE A 228 32.22 -8.12 -1.11
C ILE A 228 33.29 -8.40 -2.18
N THR A 229 33.63 -9.68 -2.39
CA THR A 229 34.76 -10.08 -3.25
C THR A 229 34.36 -10.67 -4.59
N ALA A 230 33.06 -10.84 -4.84
CA ALA A 230 32.52 -11.25 -6.13
C ALA A 230 31.18 -10.55 -6.40
N ASP A 231 30.85 -10.39 -7.68
CA ASP A 231 29.56 -9.84 -8.11
C ASP A 231 28.42 -10.78 -7.72
N LEU A 232 27.32 -10.21 -7.24
CA LEU A 232 26.06 -10.90 -6.96
C LEU A 232 25.05 -10.52 -8.04
N ARG A 233 24.79 -11.43 -8.98
CA ARG A 233 23.98 -11.17 -10.17
C ARG A 233 22.60 -11.85 -10.15
N HIS A 234 22.39 -12.78 -9.23
CA HIS A 234 21.13 -13.49 -8.98
C HIS A 234 20.74 -13.37 -7.51
N PRO A 235 19.53 -13.81 -7.12
CA PRO A 235 19.16 -13.96 -5.72
C PRO A 235 20.22 -14.79 -4.99
N SER A 236 20.91 -14.13 -4.05
CA SER A 236 22.08 -14.69 -3.37
C SER A 236 21.87 -14.63 -1.86
N GLN A 237 22.12 -15.73 -1.16
CA GLN A 237 22.18 -15.76 0.31
C GLN A 237 23.59 -15.96 0.84
N GLU A 238 24.52 -16.41 0.00
CA GLU A 238 25.92 -16.61 0.36
C GLU A 238 26.74 -15.43 -0.15
N ILE A 239 27.27 -14.62 0.76
CA ILE A 239 27.95 -13.37 0.46
C ILE A 239 29.46 -13.56 0.64
N PRO A 240 30.26 -13.58 -0.44
CA PRO A 240 31.71 -13.65 -0.33
C PRO A 240 32.26 -12.28 0.08
N VAL A 241 33.08 -12.26 1.13
CA VAL A 241 33.59 -11.03 1.75
C VAL A 241 35.10 -11.02 1.87
N ALA A 242 35.69 -9.82 1.98
CA ALA A 242 37.14 -9.68 2.12
C ALA A 242 37.68 -10.16 3.48
N GLN A 243 36.82 -10.15 4.51
CA GLN A 243 37.14 -10.67 5.85
C GLN A 243 35.85 -10.97 6.62
N THR A 244 35.95 -11.85 7.63
CA THR A 244 34.81 -12.24 8.49
C THR A 244 35.02 -11.95 9.98
N ALA A 245 36.18 -11.45 10.38
CA ALA A 245 36.60 -11.39 11.79
C ALA A 245 35.67 -10.59 12.71
N ARG A 246 34.88 -9.66 12.14
CA ARG A 246 33.98 -8.76 12.87
C ARG A 246 32.52 -9.21 12.90
N PHE A 247 32.15 -10.23 12.14
CA PHE A 247 30.75 -10.60 11.95
C PHE A 247 30.39 -11.79 12.83
N GLN A 248 29.18 -11.76 13.37
CA GLN A 248 28.61 -12.81 14.19
C GLN A 248 27.22 -13.20 13.70
N VAL A 249 26.83 -14.44 13.96
CA VAL A 249 25.45 -14.88 13.71
C VAL A 249 24.50 -14.06 14.58
N GLY A 250 23.45 -13.53 13.95
CA GLY A 250 22.46 -12.65 14.57
C GLY A 250 22.68 -11.16 14.30
N ASP A 251 23.85 -10.77 13.82
CA ASP A 251 24.15 -9.38 13.46
C ASP A 251 23.22 -8.89 12.35
N TRP A 252 22.77 -7.65 12.47
CA TRP A 252 22.06 -6.95 11.40
C TRP A 252 23.05 -6.08 10.62
N VAL A 253 22.98 -6.18 9.30
CA VAL A 253 23.90 -5.52 8.38
C VAL A 253 23.17 -4.86 7.21
N LEU A 254 23.78 -3.82 6.65
CA LEU A 254 23.41 -3.24 5.38
C LEU A 254 24.30 -3.87 4.30
N LEU A 255 23.71 -4.60 3.38
CA LEU A 255 24.38 -5.11 2.19
C LEU A 255 24.01 -4.21 1.00
N ARG A 256 24.95 -3.46 0.45
CA ARG A 256 24.65 -2.37 -0.52
C ARG A 256 25.72 -2.19 -1.58
N ALA A 257 25.38 -1.48 -2.64
CA ALA A 257 26.31 -0.91 -3.62
C ALA A 257 26.00 0.58 -3.81
N ASP A 258 26.98 1.34 -4.28
CA ASP A 258 26.77 2.74 -4.61
C ASP A 258 26.03 2.86 -5.95
N LEU A 259 25.22 3.91 -6.11
CA LEU A 259 24.76 4.32 -7.43
C LEU A 259 25.93 4.96 -8.19
N SER A 260 26.84 4.13 -8.70
CA SER A 260 28.04 4.58 -9.40
C SER A 260 27.68 5.16 -10.78
N PRO A 261 28.57 5.95 -11.42
CA PRO A 261 28.39 6.33 -12.82
C PRO A 261 28.17 5.13 -13.75
N ALA A 262 28.90 4.03 -13.55
CA ALA A 262 28.75 2.82 -14.37
C ALA A 262 27.38 2.15 -14.18
N LEU A 263 26.84 2.12 -12.95
CA LEU A 263 25.50 1.60 -12.72
C LEU A 263 24.42 2.52 -13.30
N VAL A 264 24.60 3.84 -13.22
CA VAL A 264 23.69 4.81 -13.85
C VAL A 264 23.69 4.67 -15.38
N ASP A 265 24.86 4.45 -15.98
CA ASP A 265 25.00 4.21 -17.41
C ASP A 265 24.32 2.90 -17.83
N ASP A 266 24.50 1.81 -17.07
CA ASP A 266 23.81 0.53 -17.32
C ASP A 266 22.27 0.66 -17.20
N LEU A 267 21.78 1.61 -16.39
CA LEU A 267 20.37 1.95 -16.28
C LEU A 267 19.87 2.88 -17.39
N GLY A 268 20.77 3.40 -18.23
CA GLY A 268 20.45 4.41 -19.25
C GLY A 268 19.98 5.74 -18.65
N MET A 269 20.44 6.08 -17.43
CA MET A 269 19.96 7.22 -16.64
C MET A 269 20.97 8.35 -16.47
N SER A 270 22.04 8.40 -17.27
CA SER A 270 23.12 9.39 -17.10
C SER A 270 22.65 10.84 -17.19
N ASP A 271 21.58 11.10 -17.95
CA ASP A 271 20.94 12.41 -18.10
C ASP A 271 19.99 12.81 -16.96
N HIS A 272 19.60 11.87 -16.10
CA HIS A 272 18.68 12.11 -14.99
C HIS A 272 19.33 11.90 -13.63
N TRP A 273 20.19 10.89 -13.51
CA TRP A 273 20.82 10.44 -12.27
C TRP A 273 22.36 10.50 -12.34
N GLY A 274 22.96 11.12 -13.36
CA GLY A 274 24.42 11.14 -13.53
C GLY A 274 25.16 12.07 -12.56
N SER A 275 24.50 13.13 -12.07
CA SER A 275 25.14 14.10 -11.16
C SER A 275 25.53 13.44 -9.83
N GLU A 276 26.59 13.94 -9.19
CA GLU A 276 27.02 13.40 -7.90
C GLU A 276 25.94 13.57 -6.83
N GLU A 277 25.26 14.74 -6.81
CA GLU A 277 24.17 15.03 -5.89
C GLU A 277 23.00 14.05 -6.08
N ALA A 278 22.61 13.78 -7.33
CA ALA A 278 21.56 12.81 -7.62
C ALA A 278 21.95 11.40 -7.16
N ARG A 279 23.19 10.97 -7.41
CA ARG A 279 23.68 9.64 -7.02
C ARG A 279 23.75 9.47 -5.51
N LEU A 280 24.23 10.49 -4.79
CA LEU A 280 24.29 10.49 -3.33
C LEU A 280 22.88 10.47 -2.70
N PHE A 281 21.94 11.24 -3.27
CA PHE A 281 20.56 11.26 -2.82
C PHE A 281 19.85 9.91 -3.02
N LEU A 282 20.04 9.27 -4.18
CA LEU A 282 19.40 8.00 -4.51
C LEU A 282 20.03 6.80 -3.80
N GLY A 283 21.32 6.86 -3.48
CA GLY A 283 22.00 5.93 -2.55
C GLY A 283 22.36 4.54 -3.09
N GLY A 284 21.74 4.11 -4.20
CA GLY A 284 21.93 2.79 -4.82
C GLY A 284 21.14 1.67 -4.15
N PRO A 285 21.27 0.42 -4.65
CA PRO A 285 20.61 -0.74 -4.07
C PRO A 285 21.18 -1.07 -2.68
N LEU A 286 20.30 -1.43 -1.75
CA LEU A 286 20.63 -1.75 -0.37
C LEU A 286 19.64 -2.75 0.21
N PHE A 287 20.15 -3.72 0.95
CA PHE A 287 19.39 -4.78 1.62
C PHE A 287 19.74 -4.83 3.11
N TYR A 288 18.75 -4.61 3.99
CA TYR A 288 18.87 -4.82 5.43
C TYR A 288 18.68 -6.30 5.72
N ARG A 289 19.70 -6.96 6.28
CA ARG A 289 19.76 -8.43 6.40
C ARG A 289 20.31 -8.85 7.74
N GLN A 290 19.86 -10.01 8.22
CA GLN A 290 20.44 -10.65 9.39
C GLN A 290 21.44 -11.72 8.94
N ILE A 291 22.60 -11.76 9.60
CA ILE A 291 23.58 -12.83 9.41
C ILE A 291 23.09 -14.11 10.10
N THR A 292 23.03 -15.21 9.35
CA THR A 292 22.57 -16.52 9.84
C THR A 292 23.70 -17.54 9.96
N ALA A 293 24.81 -17.35 9.23
CA ALA A 293 26.04 -18.14 9.37
C ALA A 293 27.26 -17.31 8.97
N VAL A 294 28.42 -17.65 9.54
CA VAL A 294 29.72 -17.06 9.19
C VAL A 294 30.72 -18.20 8.95
N ASP A 295 31.29 -18.26 7.76
CA ASP A 295 32.37 -19.17 7.41
C ASP A 295 33.70 -18.38 7.38
N HIS A 296 34.52 -18.61 8.41
CA HIS A 296 35.81 -17.94 8.54
C HIS A 296 36.90 -18.52 7.62
N GLU A 297 36.76 -19.76 7.16
CA GLU A 297 37.74 -20.41 6.30
C GLU A 297 37.54 -20.00 4.84
N GLN A 298 36.28 -19.96 4.38
CA GLN A 298 35.94 -19.56 3.01
C GLN A 298 35.66 -18.06 2.85
N LEU A 299 35.67 -17.30 3.95
CA LEU A 299 35.32 -15.89 3.99
C LEU A 299 33.94 -15.61 3.37
N ARG A 300 32.93 -16.32 3.88
CA ARG A 300 31.52 -16.19 3.46
C ARG A 300 30.61 -15.88 4.63
N ILE A 301 29.53 -15.18 4.32
CA ILE A 301 28.45 -14.86 5.27
C ILE A 301 27.14 -15.29 4.64
N ARG A 302 26.33 -16.02 5.40
CA ARG A 302 24.96 -16.36 5.00
C ARG A 302 23.96 -15.34 5.54
N ILE A 303 23.07 -14.84 4.71
CA ILE A 303 22.01 -13.89 5.08
C ILE A 303 20.62 -14.53 5.12
N ASP A 304 19.71 -13.92 5.89
CA ASP A 304 18.40 -14.49 6.24
C ASP A 304 17.35 -14.46 5.11
N ALA A 305 17.55 -13.65 4.07
CA ALA A 305 16.73 -13.61 2.86
C ALA A 305 17.63 -13.31 1.64
N PRO A 306 17.34 -13.84 0.44
CA PRO A 306 18.12 -13.57 -0.75
C PRO A 306 18.26 -12.07 -1.06
N THR A 307 19.34 -11.67 -1.72
CA THR A 307 19.42 -10.35 -2.38
C THR A 307 18.27 -10.21 -3.38
N ARG A 308 17.73 -8.99 -3.48
CA ARG A 308 16.58 -8.70 -4.36
C ARG A 308 16.98 -8.11 -5.71
N TRP A 309 18.24 -7.73 -5.86
CA TRP A 309 18.80 -7.21 -7.10
C TRP A 309 20.34 -7.26 -7.07
N LEU A 310 20.96 -6.81 -8.15
CA LEU A 310 22.40 -6.90 -8.36
C LEU A 310 23.22 -6.10 -7.33
N LEU A 311 24.37 -6.66 -6.95
CA LEU A 311 25.42 -5.97 -6.19
C LEU A 311 26.77 -6.29 -6.82
N LEU A 312 27.37 -5.29 -7.46
CA LEU A 312 28.57 -5.49 -8.26
C LEU A 312 29.79 -4.87 -7.56
N THR A 313 30.90 -5.58 -7.62
CA THR A 313 32.16 -5.14 -6.97
C THR A 313 32.68 -3.83 -7.55
N ARG A 314 32.50 -3.60 -8.86
CA ARG A 314 32.84 -2.33 -9.52
C ARG A 314 32.09 -1.13 -8.93
N ASP A 315 30.91 -1.36 -8.35
CA ASP A 315 30.01 -0.35 -7.79
C ASP A 315 30.19 -0.23 -6.26
N GLN A 316 31.38 -0.61 -5.76
CA GLN A 316 31.75 -0.60 -4.34
C GLN A 316 30.79 -1.39 -3.44
N ALA A 317 30.33 -2.55 -3.92
CA ALA A 317 29.46 -3.41 -3.14
C ALA A 317 30.14 -3.89 -1.85
N ARG A 318 29.39 -3.85 -0.74
CA ARG A 318 29.93 -4.03 0.62
C ARG A 318 28.86 -4.39 1.64
N ILE A 319 29.33 -4.86 2.79
CA ILE A 319 28.56 -5.05 4.01
C ILE A 319 28.98 -3.97 5.02
N GLU A 320 27.99 -3.35 5.66
CA GLU A 320 28.16 -2.35 6.71
C GLU A 320 27.39 -2.73 7.98
N PRO A 321 27.85 -2.33 9.17
CA PRO A 321 27.02 -2.35 10.37
C PRO A 321 25.70 -1.62 10.13
N ALA A 322 24.59 -2.21 10.60
CA ALA A 322 23.28 -1.59 10.46
C ALA A 322 22.88 -0.81 11.73
N PRO A 323 22.12 0.29 11.59
CA PRO A 323 21.53 0.96 12.73
C PRO A 323 20.53 0.04 13.45
N GLN A 324 20.36 0.27 14.75
CA GLN A 324 19.41 -0.48 15.55
C GLN A 324 17.98 -0.02 15.24
N PHE A 325 17.14 -0.96 14.81
CA PHE A 325 15.72 -0.71 14.58
C PHE A 325 14.90 -1.05 15.83
N LEU A 326 13.76 -0.36 15.99
CA LEU A 326 12.72 -0.86 16.91
C LEU A 326 12.21 -2.20 16.39
N GLN A 327 11.82 -3.09 17.30
CA GLN A 327 11.22 -4.37 16.95
C GLN A 327 10.05 -4.72 17.88
N GLU A 328 9.18 -5.63 17.43
CA GLU A 328 8.02 -6.10 18.20
C GLU A 328 7.06 -4.97 18.60
N VAL A 329 6.95 -3.93 17.78
CA VAL A 329 6.00 -2.83 18.02
C VAL A 329 4.66 -3.17 17.37
N GLY A 330 3.57 -2.94 18.10
CA GLY A 330 2.21 -3.23 17.64
C GLY A 330 1.30 -2.00 17.69
N ILE A 331 0.48 -1.79 16.65
CA ILE A 331 -0.68 -0.90 16.70
C ILE A 331 -1.92 -1.71 16.33
N GLU A 332 -2.92 -1.77 17.19
CA GLU A 332 -4.05 -2.66 16.94
C GLU A 332 -5.39 -2.22 17.52
N ALA A 333 -6.45 -2.63 16.82
CA ALA A 333 -7.85 -2.52 17.25
C ALA A 333 -8.28 -1.08 17.60
N LEU A 334 -8.02 -0.12 16.72
CA LEU A 334 -8.41 1.28 16.92
C LEU A 334 -8.70 1.98 15.59
N SER A 335 -9.31 3.14 15.67
CA SER A 335 -9.47 4.07 14.56
C SER A 335 -8.66 5.35 14.80
N ILE A 336 -8.24 6.00 13.72
CA ILE A 336 -7.48 7.25 13.79
C ILE A 336 -7.93 8.22 12.70
N GLY A 337 -8.01 9.51 13.00
CA GLY A 337 -8.44 10.53 12.04
C GLY A 337 -7.93 11.93 12.36
N ASN A 338 -8.10 12.84 11.41
CA ASN A 338 -7.81 14.26 11.57
C ASN A 338 -9.08 15.11 11.50
N LEU A 339 -9.13 16.16 12.31
CA LEU A 339 -9.98 17.30 12.04
C LEU A 339 -9.58 17.92 10.69
N GLN A 340 -10.55 18.30 9.88
CA GLN A 340 -10.31 18.98 8.61
C GLN A 340 -9.68 20.35 8.86
N HIS A 341 -8.77 20.76 7.98
CA HIS A 341 -8.31 22.13 7.94
C HIS A 341 -9.49 23.05 7.55
N PRO A 342 -9.72 24.18 8.24
CA PRO A 342 -10.92 24.99 8.06
C PRO A 342 -10.91 25.83 6.78
N GLN A 343 -9.76 25.98 6.13
CA GLN A 343 -9.64 26.77 4.90
C GLN A 343 -10.39 26.12 3.74
N GLY A 344 -11.22 26.91 3.05
CA GLY A 344 -12.08 26.44 1.96
C GLY A 344 -11.41 26.40 0.58
N ASP A 345 -10.26 27.05 0.41
CA ASP A 345 -9.53 27.21 -0.85
C ASP A 345 -8.04 26.83 -0.73
N GLY A 346 -7.30 26.90 -1.85
CA GLY A 346 -5.87 26.58 -1.88
C GLY A 346 -5.60 25.08 -1.82
N TRP A 347 -6.39 24.27 -2.53
CA TRP A 347 -6.31 22.80 -2.53
C TRP A 347 -5.88 22.20 -3.89
N GLU A 348 -5.48 23.03 -4.86
CA GLU A 348 -5.03 22.61 -6.18
C GLU A 348 -3.69 21.83 -6.14
N GLU A 349 -3.31 21.20 -7.26
CA GLU A 349 -2.17 20.27 -7.35
C GLU A 349 -0.87 20.83 -6.75
N GLU A 350 -0.52 22.10 -6.97
CA GLU A 350 0.73 22.68 -6.46
C GLU A 350 0.52 23.69 -5.32
N SER A 351 -0.68 23.76 -4.75
CA SER A 351 -1.03 24.76 -3.73
C SER A 351 -0.27 24.57 -2.41
N TRP A 352 0.33 23.39 -2.20
CA TRP A 352 1.22 23.07 -1.09
C TRP A 352 2.49 23.93 -1.00
N ARG A 353 2.78 24.75 -2.01
CA ARG A 353 3.98 25.60 -2.10
C ARG A 353 3.81 27.00 -1.50
N SER A 354 2.58 27.41 -1.16
CA SER A 354 2.30 28.75 -0.64
C SER A 354 1.67 28.67 0.75
N GLU A 355 2.24 29.38 1.72
CA GLU A 355 1.73 29.46 3.09
C GLU A 355 0.32 30.05 3.22
N GLU A 356 -0.20 30.68 2.17
CA GLU A 356 -1.55 31.23 2.13
C GLU A 356 -2.63 30.16 1.91
N ASN A 357 -2.24 28.93 1.55
CA ASN A 357 -3.14 27.87 1.09
C ASN A 357 -3.34 26.77 2.13
N GLY A 358 -4.56 26.20 2.20
CA GLY A 358 -4.85 25.09 3.10
C GLY A 358 -3.94 23.87 2.87
N ALA A 359 -3.59 23.62 1.61
CA ALA A 359 -2.67 22.55 1.23
C ALA A 359 -1.27 22.69 1.83
N TRP A 360 -0.78 23.90 2.10
CA TRP A 360 0.53 24.10 2.72
C TRP A 360 0.56 23.55 4.15
N HIS A 361 -0.51 23.80 4.90
CA HIS A 361 -0.66 23.37 6.29
C HIS A 361 -0.90 21.86 6.44
N ALA A 362 -1.48 21.23 5.42
CA ALA A 362 -1.70 19.78 5.37
C ALA A 362 -0.53 19.00 4.75
N HIS A 363 0.41 19.67 4.08
CA HIS A 363 1.44 19.04 3.28
C HIS A 363 2.33 18.08 4.09
N ASP A 364 2.47 16.84 3.61
CA ASP A 364 3.25 15.79 4.28
C ASP A 364 2.78 15.49 5.71
N ALA A 365 1.48 15.69 5.97
CA ALA A 365 0.83 15.26 7.20
C ALA A 365 0.50 13.76 7.15
N TRP A 366 0.94 12.99 8.16
CA TRP A 366 0.70 11.55 8.25
C TRP A 366 -0.21 11.19 9.43
N LEU A 367 -1.14 10.26 9.23
CA LEU A 367 -1.82 9.64 10.37
C LEU A 367 -0.85 8.76 11.16
N ILE A 368 -0.11 7.89 10.48
CA ILE A 368 0.84 6.96 11.13
C ILE A 368 2.13 6.88 10.30
N HIS A 369 3.25 7.19 10.94
CA HIS A 369 4.58 7.10 10.33
C HIS A 369 5.45 6.11 11.11
N TRP A 370 5.92 5.07 10.43
CA TRP A 370 6.90 4.12 10.94
C TRP A 370 8.26 4.42 10.32
N ARG A 371 9.30 4.58 11.14
CA ARG A 371 10.66 4.82 10.69
C ARG A 371 11.70 4.04 11.50
N GLY A 372 12.52 3.22 10.84
CA GLY A 372 13.57 2.46 11.54
C GLY A 372 13.00 1.34 12.40
N VAL A 373 12.11 0.53 11.81
CA VAL A 373 11.35 -0.51 12.52
C VAL A 373 11.44 -1.83 11.78
N ARG A 374 11.58 -2.94 12.51
CA ARG A 374 11.50 -4.29 11.95
C ARG A 374 10.59 -5.20 12.75
N ASP A 375 10.20 -6.33 12.17
CA ASP A 375 9.51 -7.43 12.85
C ASP A 375 8.38 -6.91 13.77
N SER A 376 7.48 -6.12 13.19
CA SER A 376 6.44 -5.33 13.87
C SER A 376 5.12 -5.41 13.10
N TRP A 377 4.02 -4.95 13.69
CA TRP A 377 2.71 -5.10 13.06
C TRP A 377 1.72 -3.97 13.31
N MET A 378 0.78 -3.85 12.39
CA MET A 378 -0.42 -3.03 12.53
C MET A 378 -1.63 -3.87 12.12
N ARG A 379 -2.63 -4.01 12.98
CA ARG A 379 -3.78 -4.89 12.72
C ARG A 379 -5.12 -4.28 13.10
N SER A 380 -6.09 -4.35 12.18
CA SER A 380 -7.45 -3.82 12.39
C SER A 380 -7.43 -2.36 12.83
N VAL A 381 -6.79 -1.53 11.99
CA VAL A 381 -6.67 -0.09 12.21
C VAL A 381 -7.23 0.69 11.03
N TYR A 382 -8.25 1.50 11.28
CA TYR A 382 -9.02 2.17 10.22
C TYR A 382 -8.95 3.69 10.34
N SER A 383 -8.79 4.37 9.20
CA SER A 383 -8.98 5.82 9.16
C SER A 383 -10.43 6.17 9.50
N HIS A 384 -10.65 7.27 10.18
CA HIS A 384 -11.97 7.69 10.68
C HIS A 384 -12.25 9.15 10.34
N ARG A 385 -13.51 9.46 10.01
CA ARG A 385 -14.01 10.83 9.87
C ARG A 385 -14.51 11.33 11.23
N PRO A 386 -13.85 12.31 11.86
CA PRO A 386 -14.39 12.99 13.03
C PRO A 386 -15.77 13.61 12.75
N GLN A 387 -16.66 13.55 13.74
CA GLN A 387 -18.00 14.13 13.63
C GLN A 387 -17.99 15.65 13.37
N ASP A 388 -16.93 16.33 13.82
CA ASP A 388 -16.74 17.77 13.66
C ASP A 388 -16.31 18.17 12.22
N ASN A 389 -16.04 17.21 11.33
CA ASN A 389 -15.72 17.50 9.94
C ASN A 389 -16.99 17.69 9.12
N ASP A 390 -17.12 18.84 8.45
CA ASP A 390 -18.18 19.12 7.47
C ASP A 390 -18.04 18.24 6.23
N LEU A 391 -16.82 17.95 5.81
CA LEU A 391 -16.48 17.05 4.71
C LEU A 391 -16.24 15.62 5.22
N ASP A 392 -16.24 14.64 4.32
CA ASP A 392 -15.90 13.24 4.63
C ASP A 392 -14.38 13.03 4.77
N VAL A 393 -13.68 13.96 5.41
CA VAL A 393 -12.22 13.94 5.59
C VAL A 393 -11.87 13.00 6.73
N HIS A 394 -10.96 12.05 6.45
CA HIS A 394 -10.35 11.20 7.48
C HIS A 394 -8.89 11.60 7.72
N MET A 395 -8.17 11.98 6.66
CA MET A 395 -6.73 12.29 6.67
C MET A 395 -6.51 13.70 6.14
N LEU A 396 -5.56 14.47 6.68
CA LEU A 396 -5.21 15.76 6.09
C LEU A 396 -4.49 15.57 4.75
N ALA A 397 -3.48 14.70 4.70
CA ALA A 397 -2.79 14.33 3.46
C ALA A 397 -2.57 12.83 3.30
N ASN A 398 -1.87 12.19 4.23
CA ASN A 398 -1.40 10.81 4.05
C ASN A 398 -1.87 9.88 5.18
N GLY A 399 -2.00 8.59 4.85
CA GLY A 399 -2.42 7.54 5.77
C GLY A 399 -1.25 6.95 6.56
N VAL A 400 -0.63 5.90 6.00
CA VAL A 400 0.46 5.14 6.64
C VAL A 400 1.73 5.21 5.80
N GLN A 401 2.87 5.51 6.44
CA GLN A 401 4.18 5.32 5.84
C GLN A 401 4.98 4.25 6.59
N LEU A 402 5.52 3.28 5.85
CA LEU A 402 6.62 2.43 6.29
C LEU A 402 7.91 2.96 5.68
N GLN A 403 8.75 3.60 6.49
CA GLN A 403 10.02 4.17 6.07
C GLN A 403 11.18 3.45 6.74
N LEU A 404 12.25 3.08 6.02
CA LEU A 404 13.40 2.37 6.60
C LEU A 404 12.93 1.19 7.47
N ALA A 405 12.11 0.32 6.88
CA ALA A 405 11.38 -0.71 7.62
C ALA A 405 11.69 -2.09 7.08
N ARG A 406 11.60 -3.13 7.92
CA ARG A 406 11.77 -4.51 7.45
C ARG A 406 10.85 -5.54 8.13
N GLY A 407 10.18 -6.40 7.37
CA GLY A 407 9.40 -7.49 7.99
C GLY A 407 8.21 -6.96 8.81
N VAL A 408 7.69 -5.79 8.45
CA VAL A 408 6.49 -5.23 9.08
C VAL A 408 5.26 -5.81 8.38
N THR A 409 4.27 -6.24 9.17
CA THR A 409 2.97 -6.70 8.63
C THR A 409 1.86 -5.70 8.93
N LEU A 410 1.23 -5.18 7.88
CA LEU A 410 -0.06 -4.49 7.96
C LEU A 410 -1.16 -5.50 7.62
N LEU A 411 -2.11 -5.74 8.53
CA LEU A 411 -3.19 -6.70 8.35
C LEU A 411 -4.55 -6.05 8.61
N ASP A 412 -5.47 -6.09 7.65
CA ASP A 412 -6.79 -5.43 7.79
C ASP A 412 -6.64 -3.96 8.21
N VAL A 413 -5.92 -3.19 7.39
CA VAL A 413 -5.75 -1.74 7.56
C VAL A 413 -6.59 -1.02 6.51
N ARG A 414 -7.28 0.06 6.91
CA ARG A 414 -8.13 0.84 6.01
C ARG A 414 -7.73 2.30 6.02
N MET A 415 -7.40 2.86 4.87
CA MET A 415 -6.97 4.26 4.72
C MET A 415 -7.68 4.89 3.53
N GLN A 416 -8.28 6.05 3.73
CA GLN A 416 -9.09 6.70 2.70
C GLN A 416 -9.32 8.17 2.97
N ARG A 417 -9.80 8.89 1.95
CA ARG A 417 -10.36 10.24 2.04
C ARG A 417 -9.39 11.30 2.63
N PRO A 418 -8.29 11.61 1.93
CA PRO A 418 -7.48 12.77 2.26
C PRO A 418 -8.23 14.06 1.93
N GLN A 419 -7.98 15.11 2.72
CA GLN A 419 -8.38 16.46 2.35
C GLN A 419 -7.50 16.96 1.20
N TYR A 420 -6.19 16.79 1.30
CA TYR A 420 -5.24 17.15 0.26
C TYR A 420 -4.58 15.94 -0.38
N GLY A 421 -4.63 15.87 -1.70
CA GLY A 421 -4.00 14.82 -2.51
C GLY A 421 -3.27 15.36 -3.73
N GLY A 422 -2.86 16.63 -3.71
CA GLY A 422 -2.08 17.23 -4.79
C GLY A 422 -0.65 16.71 -4.87
N GLY A 423 0.21 17.47 -5.54
CA GLY A 423 1.62 17.19 -5.72
C GLY A 423 2.43 17.17 -4.41
N GLY A 424 3.73 16.92 -4.55
CA GLY A 424 4.66 16.93 -3.41
C GLY A 424 4.55 15.74 -2.46
N GLY A 425 3.93 14.62 -2.88
CA GLY A 425 3.86 13.40 -2.07
C GLY A 425 2.65 13.31 -1.13
N ASN A 426 1.51 13.89 -1.52
CA ASN A 426 0.29 13.95 -0.72
C ASN A 426 -0.81 13.03 -1.26
N GLY A 427 -1.76 12.66 -0.40
CA GLY A 427 -2.90 11.82 -0.76
C GLY A 427 -2.55 10.33 -0.88
N TYR A 428 -1.50 9.88 -0.20
CA TYR A 428 -1.02 8.49 -0.29
C TYR A 428 -1.63 7.70 0.87
N ALA A 429 -2.38 6.64 0.57
CA ALA A 429 -3.06 5.87 1.60
C ALA A 429 -2.07 4.97 2.37
N ILE A 430 -1.28 4.16 1.67
CA ILE A 430 -0.22 3.33 2.27
C ILE A 430 1.05 3.45 1.40
N ARG A 431 2.13 3.96 1.98
CA ARG A 431 3.42 4.16 1.31
C ARG A 431 4.53 3.31 1.92
N LEU A 432 5.26 2.59 1.09
CA LEU A 432 6.46 1.84 1.41
C LEU A 432 7.67 2.60 0.86
N SER A 433 8.54 3.09 1.74
CA SER A 433 9.69 3.93 1.41
C SER A 433 10.98 3.37 2.00
N SER A 434 11.86 2.83 1.17
CA SER A 434 13.01 2.06 1.65
C SER A 434 12.56 0.97 2.63
N ALA A 435 11.41 0.35 2.35
CA ALA A 435 10.83 -0.73 3.12
C ALA A 435 11.17 -2.07 2.47
N GLN A 436 11.46 -3.09 3.27
CA GLN A 436 11.98 -4.36 2.77
C GLN A 436 11.28 -5.56 3.38
N GLU A 437 10.92 -6.55 2.55
CA GLU A 437 10.29 -7.78 3.05
C GLU A 437 9.06 -7.49 3.93
N CYS A 438 8.31 -6.41 3.69
CA CYS A 438 7.08 -6.10 4.43
C CYS A 438 5.88 -6.78 3.77
N LEU A 439 4.87 -7.11 4.58
CA LEU A 439 3.61 -7.71 4.12
C LEU A 439 2.45 -6.74 4.37
N VAL A 440 1.69 -6.42 3.33
CA VAL A 440 0.44 -5.66 3.41
C VAL A 440 -0.67 -6.61 2.99
N GLN A 441 -1.42 -7.13 3.96
CA GLN A 441 -2.38 -8.19 3.75
C GLN A 441 -3.80 -7.73 4.08
N ASP A 442 -4.74 -8.00 3.19
CA ASP A 442 -6.17 -7.70 3.38
C ASP A 442 -6.44 -6.23 3.73
N CYS A 443 -5.61 -5.32 3.20
CA CYS A 443 -5.73 -3.89 3.42
C CYS A 443 -6.61 -3.24 2.33
N HIS A 444 -7.34 -2.20 2.71
CA HIS A 444 -8.25 -1.50 1.81
C HIS A 444 -7.92 -0.01 1.73
N VAL A 445 -7.72 0.48 0.50
CA VAL A 445 -7.44 1.88 0.22
C VAL A 445 -8.50 2.44 -0.71
N ALA A 446 -9.02 3.63 -0.40
CA ALA A 446 -10.03 4.25 -1.25
C ALA A 446 -10.04 5.78 -1.26
N TRP A 447 -10.56 6.37 -2.34
CA TRP A 447 -10.81 7.81 -2.44
C TRP A 447 -9.59 8.66 -2.11
N ASN A 448 -8.45 8.28 -2.69
CA ASN A 448 -7.14 8.88 -2.43
C ASN A 448 -6.46 9.23 -3.76
N ARG A 449 -5.32 9.93 -3.71
CA ARG A 449 -4.50 10.16 -4.91
C ARG A 449 -3.89 8.84 -5.37
N HIS A 450 -3.11 8.22 -4.49
CA HIS A 450 -2.50 6.91 -4.69
C HIS A 450 -2.82 5.96 -3.54
N GLY A 451 -3.13 4.71 -3.89
CA GLY A 451 -3.53 3.68 -2.95
C GLY A 451 -2.33 3.10 -2.22
N PHE A 452 -1.75 2.07 -2.82
CA PHE A 452 -0.47 1.50 -2.40
C PHE A 452 0.66 2.14 -3.20
N VAL A 453 1.73 2.59 -2.53
CA VAL A 453 2.83 3.33 -3.15
C VAL A 453 4.16 2.72 -2.76
N PHE A 454 5.01 2.41 -3.73
CA PHE A 454 6.41 2.01 -3.50
C PHE A 454 7.35 3.12 -3.90
N SER A 455 8.33 3.43 -3.04
CA SER A 455 9.31 4.46 -3.37
C SER A 455 10.72 4.25 -2.83
N GLY A 456 11.73 4.45 -3.67
CA GLY A 456 13.15 4.42 -3.35
C GLY A 456 13.83 3.12 -3.77
N MET A 457 15.11 3.22 -4.16
CA MET A 457 15.90 2.09 -4.68
C MET A 457 16.15 1.01 -3.63
N GLN A 458 15.94 1.34 -2.35
CA GLN A 458 16.09 0.42 -1.22
C GLN A 458 14.77 -0.28 -0.87
N THR A 459 13.69 -0.05 -1.63
CA THR A 459 12.39 -0.70 -1.43
C THR A 459 12.35 -2.01 -2.20
N SER A 460 12.33 -3.15 -1.51
CA SER A 460 12.33 -4.45 -2.17
C SER A 460 11.77 -5.61 -1.36
N GLY A 461 11.34 -6.66 -2.06
CA GLY A 461 10.84 -7.90 -1.44
C GLY A 461 9.49 -7.74 -0.72
N ASN A 462 8.80 -6.61 -0.89
CA ASN A 462 7.52 -6.38 -0.22
C ASN A 462 6.38 -7.09 -0.97
N VAL A 463 5.35 -7.48 -0.23
CA VAL A 463 4.16 -8.16 -0.75
C VAL A 463 2.90 -7.38 -0.39
N ILE A 464 2.07 -7.08 -1.38
CA ILE A 464 0.66 -6.72 -1.20
C ILE A 464 -0.17 -7.95 -1.51
N HIS A 465 -0.89 -8.48 -0.52
CA HIS A 465 -1.65 -9.73 -0.67
C HIS A 465 -3.13 -9.52 -0.33
N GLY A 466 -4.01 -9.81 -1.29
CA GLY A 466 -5.45 -9.63 -1.12
C GLY A 466 -5.86 -8.16 -0.94
N GLY A 467 -6.95 -7.92 -0.21
CA GLY A 467 -7.45 -6.56 0.02
C GLY A 467 -7.99 -5.86 -1.24
N SER A 468 -8.10 -4.53 -1.20
CA SER A 468 -8.60 -3.77 -2.35
C SER A 468 -8.02 -2.35 -2.50
N ALA A 469 -7.94 -1.89 -3.74
CA ALA A 469 -7.79 -0.48 -4.08
C ALA A 469 -8.99 -0.02 -4.91
N SER A 470 -9.57 1.13 -4.54
CA SER A 470 -10.80 1.63 -5.15
C SER A 470 -10.76 3.14 -5.29
N PHE A 471 -11.16 3.67 -6.46
CA PHE A 471 -11.27 5.11 -6.64
C PHE A 471 -9.99 5.89 -6.22
N THR A 472 -8.84 5.56 -6.81
CA THR A 472 -7.71 6.49 -6.83
C THR A 472 -8.00 7.71 -7.73
N ARG A 473 -7.13 8.73 -7.70
CA ARG A 473 -7.29 10.04 -8.37
C ARG A 473 -8.22 11.03 -7.68
N TRP A 474 -8.38 10.92 -6.37
CA TRP A 474 -9.32 11.73 -5.61
C TRP A 474 -8.68 12.44 -4.41
N GLN A 475 -9.17 13.64 -4.13
CA GLN A 475 -8.86 14.44 -2.95
C GLN A 475 -10.11 15.22 -2.48
N GLY A 476 -9.95 16.08 -1.48
CA GLY A 476 -11.05 16.89 -0.94
C GLY A 476 -12.17 15.99 -0.40
N ALA A 477 -11.77 14.88 0.25
CA ALA A 477 -12.68 13.81 0.64
C ALA A 477 -13.48 13.21 -0.53
N GLY A 478 -12.90 13.14 -1.73
CA GLY A 478 -13.53 12.58 -2.94
C GLY A 478 -14.45 13.55 -3.68
N SER A 479 -14.32 14.86 -3.43
CA SER A 479 -15.04 15.89 -4.19
C SER A 479 -14.24 16.47 -5.36
N GLN A 480 -12.93 16.21 -5.40
CA GLN A 480 -12.02 16.81 -6.38
C GLN A 480 -11.05 15.78 -6.96
N ARG A 481 -10.57 16.03 -8.18
CA ARG A 481 -9.60 15.20 -8.88
C ARG A 481 -8.18 15.68 -8.66
N THR A 482 -7.27 14.71 -8.67
CA THR A 482 -5.82 14.93 -8.67
C THR A 482 -5.25 14.58 -10.05
N ASN A 483 -4.02 15.03 -10.32
CA ASN A 483 -3.31 14.59 -11.53
C ASN A 483 -2.75 13.16 -11.37
N GLY A 484 -2.32 12.79 -10.16
CA GLY A 484 -1.90 11.42 -9.83
C GLY A 484 -3.10 10.49 -9.65
N GLN A 485 -2.94 9.22 -10.01
CA GLN A 485 -3.93 8.14 -9.90
C GLN A 485 -3.24 6.79 -9.67
N SER A 486 -3.99 5.71 -9.49
CA SER A 486 -3.53 4.32 -9.31
C SER A 486 -2.77 4.04 -8.00
N SER A 487 -2.62 2.75 -7.70
CA SER A 487 -1.52 2.27 -6.84
C SER A 487 -0.27 2.11 -7.70
N ASP A 488 0.89 2.53 -7.23
CA ASP A 488 2.04 2.68 -8.12
C ASP A 488 3.41 2.39 -7.50
N HIS A 489 4.33 2.05 -8.40
CA HIS A 489 5.75 2.24 -8.18
C HIS A 489 6.09 3.68 -8.59
N HIS A 490 6.41 4.51 -7.60
CA HIS A 490 6.34 5.95 -7.78
C HIS A 490 7.65 6.58 -8.26
N MET A 491 8.72 6.32 -7.52
CA MET A 491 10.12 6.77 -7.72
C MET A 491 10.97 6.13 -6.63
N HIS A 492 12.24 5.77 -6.76
CA HIS A 492 13.03 5.55 -7.95
C HIS A 492 13.42 4.08 -7.90
N LEU A 493 13.12 3.34 -8.96
CA LEU A 493 13.54 1.94 -9.17
C LEU A 493 13.40 1.01 -7.94
N SER A 494 12.18 0.93 -7.40
CA SER A 494 11.86 -0.10 -6.40
C SER A 494 11.93 -1.49 -7.05
N GLN A 495 12.49 -2.47 -6.36
CA GLN A 495 12.87 -3.75 -6.98
C GLN A 495 12.06 -4.89 -6.40
N SER A 496 11.68 -5.86 -7.21
CA SER A 496 11.33 -7.20 -6.72
C SER A 496 10.25 -7.16 -5.64
N ASN A 497 9.11 -6.55 -5.94
CA ASN A 497 7.93 -6.56 -5.09
C ASN A 497 6.84 -7.42 -5.74
N LEU A 498 5.90 -7.93 -4.94
CA LEU A 498 4.80 -8.75 -5.39
C LEU A 498 3.46 -8.11 -5.03
N ILE A 499 2.57 -8.04 -6.01
CA ILE A 499 1.17 -7.67 -5.83
C ILE A 499 0.35 -8.90 -6.21
N ASP A 500 -0.33 -9.51 -5.24
CA ASP A 500 -0.91 -10.85 -5.36
C ASP A 500 -2.38 -10.86 -4.93
N GLY A 501 -3.28 -11.11 -5.87
CA GLY A 501 -4.70 -11.32 -5.61
C GLY A 501 -5.47 -10.07 -5.15
N VAL A 502 -4.96 -8.87 -5.41
CA VAL A 502 -5.62 -7.61 -5.02
C VAL A 502 -6.88 -7.37 -5.87
N THR A 503 -7.97 -6.94 -5.21
CA THR A 503 -9.19 -6.49 -5.90
C THR A 503 -9.09 -5.01 -6.29
N LEU A 504 -9.36 -4.72 -7.55
CA LEU A 504 -9.29 -3.38 -8.14
C LEU A 504 -10.68 -2.93 -8.56
N ASP A 505 -11.18 -1.88 -7.92
CA ASP A 505 -12.53 -1.37 -8.12
C ASP A 505 -12.49 0.03 -8.74
N GLY A 506 -12.57 0.11 -10.07
CA GLY A 506 -12.34 1.35 -10.81
C GLY A 506 -10.91 1.87 -10.68
N ASP A 507 -9.95 0.95 -10.55
CA ASP A 507 -8.56 1.23 -10.21
C ASP A 507 -7.59 0.29 -10.94
N PHE A 508 -6.30 0.56 -10.85
CA PHE A 508 -5.24 -0.26 -11.44
C PHE A 508 -3.92 -0.12 -10.67
N PHE A 509 -2.99 -1.05 -10.91
CA PHE A 509 -1.59 -0.91 -10.51
C PHE A 509 -0.72 -0.41 -11.66
N HIS A 510 0.31 0.36 -11.33
CA HIS A 510 1.12 1.05 -12.31
C HIS A 510 2.62 1.01 -11.98
N ALA A 511 3.42 0.47 -12.91
CA ALA A 511 4.88 0.62 -12.94
C ALA A 511 5.30 1.00 -14.36
N SER A 512 5.68 2.25 -14.59
CA SER A 512 6.15 2.69 -15.91
C SER A 512 7.21 3.78 -15.80
N TYR A 513 7.83 4.12 -16.93
CA TYR A 513 8.73 5.25 -17.04
C TYR A 513 8.00 6.59 -16.79
N ARG A 514 8.52 7.42 -15.88
CA ARG A 514 7.95 8.72 -15.51
C ARG A 514 8.85 9.87 -15.91
N TYR A 515 8.52 10.49 -17.04
CA TYR A 515 9.26 11.60 -17.61
C TYR A 515 9.18 12.89 -16.77
N HIS A 516 10.32 13.51 -16.47
CA HIS A 516 10.45 14.90 -15.96
C HIS A 516 9.62 15.30 -14.72
N TRP A 517 9.27 14.36 -13.85
CA TRP A 517 8.68 14.66 -12.55
C TRP A 517 9.74 14.54 -11.45
N GLY A 518 9.74 15.49 -10.51
CA GLY A 518 10.65 15.48 -9.36
C GLY A 518 12.09 15.90 -9.67
N ASN A 519 12.90 16.04 -8.61
CA ASN A 519 14.33 16.35 -8.70
C ASN A 519 15.08 15.56 -7.60
N PRO A 520 15.92 14.56 -7.94
CA PRO A 520 16.18 14.06 -9.29
C PRO A 520 14.92 13.44 -9.93
N ALA A 521 14.89 13.41 -11.27
CA ALA A 521 13.72 12.92 -12.02
C ALA A 521 13.31 11.51 -11.58
N HIS A 522 12.01 11.26 -11.47
CA HIS A 522 11.45 9.96 -11.06
C HIS A 522 11.89 8.84 -12.03
N ALA A 523 11.83 9.10 -13.34
CA ALA A 523 12.39 8.27 -14.41
C ALA A 523 12.01 6.77 -14.28
N LEU A 524 12.97 5.86 -14.06
CA LEU A 524 12.67 4.45 -13.82
C LEU A 524 12.03 4.27 -12.45
N THR A 525 10.89 3.60 -12.42
CA THR A 525 10.09 3.41 -11.20
C THR A 525 10.25 2.03 -10.57
N ALA A 526 10.42 1.00 -11.39
CA ALA A 526 10.51 -0.38 -10.93
C ALA A 526 11.30 -1.31 -11.85
N THR A 527 11.66 -2.46 -11.29
CA THR A 527 12.21 -3.64 -11.97
C THR A 527 11.84 -4.89 -11.18
N GLN A 528 11.72 -6.04 -11.84
CA GLN A 528 11.50 -7.36 -11.25
C GLN A 528 10.20 -7.48 -10.44
N VAL A 529 9.24 -6.57 -10.62
CA VAL A 529 7.93 -6.60 -9.93
C VAL A 529 7.03 -7.61 -10.60
N VAL A 530 6.31 -8.37 -9.77
CA VAL A 530 5.32 -9.36 -10.18
C VAL A 530 3.93 -8.89 -9.80
N TYR A 531 3.03 -8.84 -10.78
CA TYR A 531 1.59 -8.75 -10.58
C TYR A 531 1.00 -10.13 -10.81
N TRP A 532 0.35 -10.70 -9.79
CA TRP A 532 -0.15 -12.07 -9.80
C TRP A 532 -1.66 -12.11 -9.52
N ASN A 533 -2.43 -12.69 -10.43
CA ASN A 533 -3.86 -12.98 -10.29
C ASN A 533 -4.73 -11.78 -9.82
N LEU A 534 -4.49 -10.58 -10.35
CA LEU A 534 -5.27 -9.41 -9.95
C LEU A 534 -6.71 -9.48 -10.46
N TYR A 535 -7.67 -9.05 -9.64
CA TYR A 535 -9.09 -9.08 -9.95
C TYR A 535 -9.63 -7.68 -10.19
N GLY A 536 -10.06 -7.34 -11.41
CA GLY A 536 -10.76 -6.08 -11.67
C GLY A 536 -12.27 -6.24 -11.59
N GLN A 537 -12.87 -5.53 -10.64
CA GLN A 537 -14.30 -5.60 -10.37
C GLN A 537 -15.13 -4.75 -11.33
N ARG A 538 -14.68 -3.54 -11.66
CA ARG A 538 -15.31 -2.67 -12.67
C ARG A 538 -14.32 -1.68 -13.25
N SER A 539 -14.65 -1.14 -14.42
CA SER A 539 -13.93 0.00 -15.00
C SER A 539 -14.17 1.23 -14.14
N ASN A 540 -13.19 2.14 -14.15
CA ASN A 540 -13.35 3.43 -13.51
C ASN A 540 -14.46 4.21 -14.25
N PRO A 541 -15.53 4.67 -13.56
CA PRO A 541 -16.67 5.31 -14.21
C PRO A 541 -16.33 6.57 -15.04
N ASP A 542 -15.19 7.19 -14.77
CA ASP A 542 -14.80 8.48 -15.33
C ASP A 542 -13.60 8.39 -16.27
N SER A 543 -13.26 7.18 -16.72
CA SER A 543 -12.23 6.96 -17.72
C SER A 543 -12.49 5.67 -18.50
N ASP A 544 -12.02 5.59 -19.73
CA ASP A 544 -12.06 4.37 -20.55
C ASP A 544 -10.99 3.35 -20.11
N LEU A 545 -10.76 3.20 -18.79
CA LEU A 545 -9.82 2.23 -18.23
C LEU A 545 -10.35 0.81 -18.50
N THR A 546 -9.61 0.10 -19.36
CA THR A 546 -9.88 -1.29 -19.71
C THR A 546 -8.88 -2.26 -19.09
N TRP A 547 -7.93 -1.76 -18.29
CA TRP A 547 -6.85 -2.56 -17.70
C TRP A 547 -6.80 -2.42 -16.18
N VAL A 548 -6.28 -3.46 -15.55
CA VAL A 548 -5.99 -3.54 -14.10
C VAL A 548 -4.51 -3.39 -13.78
N VAL A 549 -3.64 -3.57 -14.79
CA VAL A 549 -2.20 -3.39 -14.67
C VAL A 549 -1.69 -2.57 -15.85
N GLN A 550 -0.86 -1.59 -15.56
CA GLN A 550 -0.02 -0.89 -16.52
C GLN A 550 1.44 -1.11 -16.16
N SER A 551 2.22 -1.74 -17.04
CA SER A 551 3.60 -2.17 -16.75
C SER A 551 4.57 -1.84 -17.88
N GLY A 552 5.72 -1.27 -17.52
CA GLY A 552 6.87 -1.00 -18.37
C GLY A 552 8.08 -0.79 -17.46
N GLN A 553 8.66 -1.89 -17.00
CA GLN A 553 9.72 -1.90 -15.99
C GLN A 553 11.12 -1.89 -16.62
N PHE A 554 12.13 -1.49 -15.86
CA PHE A 554 13.51 -1.68 -16.30
C PHE A 554 13.87 -3.17 -16.31
N GLY A 555 14.41 -3.66 -17.43
CA GLY A 555 14.77 -5.08 -17.56
C GLY A 555 13.52 -5.96 -17.63
N HIS A 556 13.26 -6.77 -16.60
CA HIS A 556 12.11 -7.67 -16.58
C HIS A 556 11.07 -7.25 -15.55
N GLY A 557 9.81 -7.26 -15.95
CA GLY A 557 8.62 -7.26 -15.11
C GLY A 557 7.66 -8.37 -15.50
N TYR A 558 6.73 -8.73 -14.60
CA TYR A 558 5.84 -9.88 -14.81
C TYR A 558 4.39 -9.53 -14.47
N VAL A 559 3.47 -9.82 -15.39
CA VAL A 559 2.03 -9.75 -15.20
C VAL A 559 1.44 -11.13 -15.51
N ILE A 560 1.08 -11.87 -14.47
CA ILE A 560 0.72 -13.28 -14.57
C ILE A 560 -0.68 -13.49 -13.99
N GLY A 561 -1.63 -13.77 -14.87
CA GLY A 561 -3.03 -13.93 -14.51
C GLY A 561 -3.68 -12.59 -14.14
N THR A 562 -4.66 -12.19 -14.94
CA THR A 562 -5.65 -11.18 -14.54
C THR A 562 -7.04 -11.77 -14.69
N ARG A 563 -8.01 -11.26 -13.95
CA ARG A 563 -9.39 -11.79 -13.96
C ARG A 563 -10.41 -10.76 -13.51
N GLY A 564 -11.69 -11.13 -13.53
CA GLY A 564 -12.81 -10.25 -13.22
C GLY A 564 -13.40 -9.58 -14.46
N GLU A 565 -14.37 -8.69 -14.23
CA GLU A 565 -15.07 -7.96 -15.30
C GLU A 565 -14.13 -7.05 -16.09
N VAL A 566 -13.10 -6.50 -15.43
CA VAL A 566 -12.00 -5.80 -16.07
C VAL A 566 -10.73 -6.58 -15.80
N ASN A 567 -10.08 -7.03 -16.85
CA ASN A 567 -8.90 -7.88 -16.74
C ASN A 567 -7.79 -7.48 -17.70
N GLY A 568 -7.95 -6.36 -18.43
CA GLY A 568 -6.96 -5.96 -19.41
C GLY A 568 -5.59 -5.67 -18.80
N VAL A 569 -4.56 -5.80 -19.62
CA VAL A 569 -3.20 -5.39 -19.27
C VAL A 569 -2.68 -4.41 -20.31
N ARG A 570 -2.05 -3.33 -19.84
CA ARG A 570 -1.34 -2.37 -20.69
C ARG A 570 0.15 -2.53 -20.48
N LEU A 571 0.86 -2.94 -21.53
CA LEU A 571 2.32 -2.96 -21.55
C LEU A 571 2.81 -1.67 -22.20
N ASP A 572 3.59 -0.88 -21.47
CA ASP A 572 4.18 0.36 -21.96
C ASP A 572 5.55 0.08 -22.59
N GLU A 573 5.75 0.60 -23.79
CA GLU A 573 7.03 0.55 -24.47
C GLU A 573 7.80 1.87 -24.29
N HIS A 574 8.98 1.80 -23.69
CA HIS A 574 9.94 2.89 -23.63
C HIS A 574 11.35 2.33 -23.85
N GLU A 575 12.24 3.08 -24.50
CA GLU A 575 13.62 2.60 -24.80
C GLU A 575 14.41 2.24 -23.53
N ARG A 576 14.12 2.92 -22.41
CA ARG A 576 14.73 2.72 -21.08
C ARG A 576 14.06 1.64 -20.23
N THR A 577 12.95 1.07 -20.70
CA THR A 577 12.22 0.00 -20.00
C THR A 577 12.09 -1.22 -20.91
N GLN A 578 13.10 -1.45 -21.74
CA GLN A 578 13.22 -2.66 -22.55
C GLN A 578 13.92 -3.76 -21.75
N PRO A 579 13.64 -5.04 -22.04
CA PRO A 579 12.57 -5.53 -22.93
C PRO A 579 11.16 -5.23 -22.39
N MET A 580 10.15 -5.37 -23.24
CA MET A 580 8.74 -5.33 -22.78
C MET A 580 8.48 -6.39 -21.71
N ASP A 581 7.72 -6.03 -20.68
CA ASP A 581 7.38 -6.92 -19.57
C ASP A 581 6.62 -8.17 -20.02
N HIS A 582 6.76 -9.25 -19.25
CA HIS A 582 6.15 -10.54 -19.55
C HIS A 582 4.67 -10.56 -19.16
N LEU A 583 3.83 -11.06 -20.06
CA LEU A 583 2.39 -11.23 -19.84
C LEU A 583 1.99 -12.70 -20.10
N GLU A 584 1.30 -13.30 -19.13
CA GLU A 584 0.67 -14.62 -19.24
C GLU A 584 -0.75 -14.60 -18.70
N GLY A 585 -1.70 -15.20 -19.43
CA GLY A 585 -3.05 -15.44 -18.94
C GLY A 585 -3.87 -14.19 -18.63
N GLU A 586 -3.83 -13.19 -19.51
CA GLU A 586 -4.76 -12.05 -19.46
C GLU A 586 -6.22 -12.54 -19.51
N GLY A 587 -7.01 -12.24 -18.48
CA GLY A 587 -8.37 -12.74 -18.33
C GLY A 587 -8.48 -14.23 -17.95
N GLU A 588 -7.37 -14.91 -17.68
CA GLU A 588 -7.33 -16.35 -17.36
C GLU A 588 -6.95 -16.65 -15.89
N GLY A 589 -6.94 -15.63 -15.03
CA GLY A 589 -6.52 -15.74 -13.62
C GLY A 589 -7.35 -16.73 -12.78
N ASP A 590 -8.64 -16.94 -13.11
CA ASP A 590 -9.48 -17.92 -12.40
C ASP A 590 -8.98 -19.38 -12.56
N ARG A 591 -8.15 -19.65 -13.58
CA ARG A 591 -7.56 -20.97 -13.85
C ARG A 591 -6.08 -21.08 -13.50
N LEU A 592 -5.45 -19.98 -13.05
CA LEU A 592 -4.05 -19.95 -12.68
C LEU A 592 -3.79 -20.77 -11.41
N VAL A 593 -2.76 -21.60 -11.42
CA VAL A 593 -2.30 -22.37 -10.26
C VAL A 593 -0.83 -22.02 -9.98
N PRO A 594 -0.49 -21.62 -8.74
CA PRO A 594 -1.38 -21.37 -7.61
C PRO A 594 -2.21 -20.09 -7.77
N GLN A 595 -3.35 -20.01 -7.05
CA GLN A 595 -4.18 -18.79 -7.03
C GLN A 595 -3.50 -17.61 -6.33
N SER A 596 -2.59 -17.89 -5.40
CA SER A 596 -1.71 -16.91 -4.77
C SER A 596 -0.28 -17.42 -4.81
N LEU A 597 0.60 -16.62 -5.41
CA LEU A 597 2.03 -16.91 -5.47
C LEU A 597 2.66 -16.84 -4.07
N TYR A 598 2.32 -15.81 -3.28
CA TYR A 598 2.89 -15.62 -1.95
C TYR A 598 2.60 -16.80 -1.03
N ASN A 599 1.33 -17.22 -0.94
CA ASN A 599 0.93 -18.32 -0.06
C ASN A 599 1.59 -19.64 -0.44
N ASP A 600 1.65 -19.95 -1.74
CA ASP A 600 2.30 -21.19 -2.22
C ASP A 600 3.81 -21.16 -1.95
N GLN A 601 4.50 -20.03 -2.17
CA GLN A 601 5.92 -19.89 -1.84
C GLN A 601 6.19 -20.04 -0.32
N VAL A 602 5.34 -19.46 0.53
CA VAL A 602 5.42 -19.62 2.00
C VAL A 602 5.25 -21.09 2.38
N GLN A 603 4.24 -21.78 1.83
CA GLN A 603 4.03 -23.20 2.09
C GLN A 603 5.24 -24.03 1.68
N ARG A 604 5.78 -23.82 0.48
CA ARG A 604 6.99 -24.52 0.00
C ARG A 604 8.20 -24.29 0.90
N ARG A 605 8.49 -23.04 1.26
CA ARG A 605 9.67 -22.72 2.09
C ARG A 605 9.55 -23.27 3.50
N LEU A 606 8.35 -23.25 4.08
CA LEU A 606 8.10 -23.74 5.44
C LEU A 606 7.83 -25.25 5.50
N GLY A 607 7.69 -25.92 4.35
CA GLY A 607 7.39 -27.35 4.25
C GLY A 607 6.00 -27.72 4.75
N GLN A 608 5.02 -26.84 4.55
CA GLN A 608 3.64 -26.95 5.05
C GLN A 608 2.67 -27.55 4.03
#